data_AF-A0A437M5S4-F1
#
_entry.id   AF-A0A437M5S4-F1
#
_cell.length_a   1.000
_cell.length_b   1.000
_cell.length_c   1.000
_cell.angle_alpha   90.00
_cell.angle_beta   90.00
_cell.angle_gamma   90.00
#
_symmetry.space_group_name_H-M   'P 1'
#
loop_
_entity.id
_entity.type
_entity.pdbx_description
1 polymer ?
#
loop_
_entity_poly.entity_id
_entity_poly.type
_entity_poly.pdbx_seq_one_letter_code
_entity_poly.pdbx_strand_id
1 'polypeptide(L)'
;MQEVGKTAFELTLDAAKNRTTTQRLLDSRLALSIYEVVLALGISRTTVYALVKDGQLELRKVGRRSLITTASVESLLREGSIDG
;
A
#
# COMPACT_ATOMS: atom_id res chain seq x y z
N MET A 1 -33.08 -25.99 -6.25
CA MET A 1 -32.33 -24.90 -6.90
C MET A 1 -32.49 -23.69 -5.99
N GLN A 2 -31.56 -23.45 -5.06
CA GLN A 2 -31.66 -22.37 -4.06
C GLN A 2 -30.67 -21.27 -4.45
N GLU A 3 -31.17 -20.12 -4.89
CA GLU A 3 -30.43 -18.86 -4.81
C GLU A 3 -30.47 -18.38 -3.36
N VAL A 4 -29.41 -18.69 -2.61
CA VAL A 4 -29.20 -18.08 -1.30
C VAL A 4 -28.83 -16.61 -1.52
N GLY A 5 -29.79 -15.73 -1.28
CA GLY A 5 -29.58 -14.29 -1.25
C GLY A 5 -28.46 -13.94 -0.27
N LYS A 6 -27.45 -13.22 -0.77
CA LYS A 6 -26.32 -12.73 0.02
C LYS A 6 -26.84 -12.07 1.30
N THR A 7 -26.24 -12.42 2.43
CA THR A 7 -26.68 -11.90 3.74
C THR A 7 -26.42 -10.39 3.84
N ALA A 8 -27.17 -9.68 4.67
CA ALA A 8 -27.00 -8.25 4.92
C ALA A 8 -25.55 -7.88 5.34
N PHE A 9 -24.83 -8.83 5.94
CA PHE A 9 -23.42 -8.71 6.29
C PHE A 9 -22.52 -8.71 5.03
N GLU A 10 -22.77 -9.61 4.07
CA GLU A 10 -22.07 -9.66 2.79
C GLU A 10 -22.38 -8.44 1.91
N LEU A 11 -23.61 -7.93 1.94
CA LEU A 11 -23.99 -6.67 1.28
C LEU A 11 -23.25 -5.46 1.86
N THR A 12 -23.01 -5.44 3.18
CA THR A 12 -22.27 -4.36 3.85
C THR A 12 -20.76 -4.46 3.55
N LEU A 13 -20.22 -5.68 3.47
CA LEU A 13 -18.83 -5.95 3.04
C LEU A 13 -18.60 -5.58 1.57
N ASP A 14 -19.58 -5.86 0.69
CA ASP A 14 -19.50 -5.50 -0.73
C ASP A 14 -19.72 -3.98 -0.95
N ALA A 15 -20.51 -3.30 -0.12
CA ALA A 15 -20.63 -1.83 -0.13
C ALA A 15 -19.34 -1.13 0.34
N ALA A 16 -18.65 -1.68 1.36
CA ALA A 16 -17.34 -1.20 1.82
C ALA A 16 -16.21 -1.43 0.79
N LYS A 17 -16.40 -2.33 -0.19
CA LYS A 17 -15.51 -2.51 -1.35
C LYS A 17 -15.69 -1.46 -2.44
N ASN A 18 -16.70 -0.59 -2.36
CA ASN A 18 -16.84 0.55 -3.27
C ASN A 18 -15.91 1.70 -2.87
N ARG A 19 -14.66 1.35 -2.54
CA ARG A 19 -13.60 2.30 -2.24
C ARG A 19 -13.48 3.22 -3.44
N THR A 20 -13.69 4.50 -3.17
CA THR A 20 -13.48 5.67 -4.00
C THR A 20 -12.52 5.36 -5.15
N THR A 21 -12.89 5.63 -6.40
CA THR A 21 -12.11 5.36 -7.63
C THR A 21 -10.59 5.53 -7.48
N THR A 22 -10.16 6.51 -6.68
CA THR A 22 -8.78 6.73 -6.24
C THR A 22 -8.08 5.49 -5.65
N GLN A 23 -8.74 4.73 -4.75
CA GLN A 23 -8.15 3.52 -4.16
C GLN A 23 -7.88 2.43 -5.20
N ARG A 24 -8.80 2.18 -6.15
CA ARG A 24 -8.53 1.22 -7.25
C ARG A 24 -7.37 1.66 -8.14
N LEU A 25 -7.22 2.96 -8.36
CA LEU A 25 -6.09 3.50 -9.13
C LEU A 25 -4.77 3.39 -8.35
N LEU A 26 -4.80 3.50 -7.02
CA LEU A 26 -3.65 3.31 -6.14
C LEU A 26 -3.20 1.84 -6.11
N ASP A 27 -4.14 0.88 -6.06
CA ASP A 27 -3.85 -0.56 -6.15
C ASP A 27 -3.16 -0.94 -7.47
N SER A 28 -3.31 -0.12 -8.52
CA SER A 28 -2.67 -0.31 -9.83
C SER A 28 -1.35 0.44 -10.00
N ARG A 29 -0.87 1.19 -8.99
CA ARG A 29 0.40 1.93 -9.10
C ARG A 29 1.59 1.02 -8.80
N LEU A 30 2.58 1.05 -9.69
CA LEU A 30 3.83 0.31 -9.53
C LEU A 30 4.81 0.99 -8.56
N ALA A 31 4.59 2.27 -8.27
CA ALA A 31 5.45 3.03 -7.39
C ALA A 31 4.73 4.23 -6.75
N LEU A 32 5.19 4.62 -5.57
CA LEU A 32 4.73 5.74 -4.76
C LEU A 32 5.83 6.78 -4.64
N SER A 33 5.47 8.05 -4.53
CA SER A 33 6.43 9.08 -4.10
C SER A 33 6.79 8.91 -2.62
N ILE A 34 7.90 9.51 -2.21
CA ILE A 34 8.33 9.51 -0.79
C ILE A 34 7.23 10.05 0.13
N TYR A 35 6.52 11.09 -0.31
CA TYR A 35 5.42 11.67 0.48
C TYR A 35 4.23 10.71 0.59
N GLU A 36 3.88 10.01 -0.48
CA GLU A 36 2.84 8.98 -0.46
C GLU A 36 3.22 7.82 0.46
N VAL A 37 4.49 7.39 0.48
CA VAL A 37 4.97 6.36 1.42
C VAL A 37 4.89 6.81 2.88
N VAL A 38 5.25 8.06 3.17
CA VAL A 38 5.09 8.65 4.51
C VAL A 38 3.64 8.60 4.97
N LEU A 39 2.70 8.98 4.10
CA LEU A 39 1.28 8.93 4.41
C LEU A 39 0.75 7.50 4.54
N ALA A 40 1.23 6.58 3.69
CA ALA A 40 0.78 5.19 3.68
C ALA A 40 1.27 4.41 4.91
N LEU A 41 2.51 4.65 5.34
CA LEU A 41 3.13 3.95 6.47
C LEU A 41 2.98 4.70 7.81
N GLY A 42 2.61 5.98 7.80
CA GLY A 42 2.51 6.80 9.01
C GLY A 42 3.85 7.11 9.68
N ILE A 43 4.97 7.03 8.95
CA ILE A 43 6.33 7.24 9.48
C ILE A 43 6.98 8.52 8.95
N SER A 44 7.98 9.03 9.66
CA SER A 44 8.68 10.25 9.25
C SER A 44 9.45 10.09 7.94
N ARG A 45 9.65 11.19 7.20
CA ARG A 45 10.51 11.21 6.00
C ARG A 45 11.92 10.73 6.31
N THR A 46 12.45 11.09 7.47
CA THR A 46 13.78 10.65 7.93
C THR A 46 13.82 9.13 8.06
N THR A 47 12.79 8.53 8.64
CA THR A 47 12.64 7.08 8.74
C THR A 47 12.58 6.44 7.35
N VAL A 48 11.80 6.99 6.42
CA VAL A 48 11.76 6.49 5.03
C VAL A 48 13.13 6.54 4.38
N TYR A 49 13.89 7.62 4.53
CA TYR A 49 15.26 7.70 3.98
C TYR A 49 16.22 6.72 4.66
N ALA A 50 16.08 6.46 5.95
CA ALA A 50 16.84 5.43 6.64
C ALA A 50 16.54 4.04 6.05
N LEU A 51 15.26 3.68 5.92
CA LEU A 51 14.84 2.41 5.31
C LEU A 51 15.33 2.24 3.86
N VAL A 52 15.34 3.33 3.08
CA VAL A 52 15.92 3.32 1.73
C VAL A 52 17.44 3.10 1.77
N LYS A 53 18.13 3.78 2.68
CA LYS A 53 19.59 3.63 2.86
C LYS A 53 19.96 2.22 3.31
N ASP A 54 19.14 1.63 4.17
CA ASP A 54 19.29 0.28 4.71
C ASP A 54 18.84 -0.80 3.72
N GLY A 55 18.35 -0.41 2.54
CA GLY A 55 17.95 -1.32 1.46
C GLY A 55 16.58 -1.98 1.65
N GLN A 56 15.85 -1.62 2.70
CA GLN A 56 14.52 -2.18 3.00
C GLN A 56 13.40 -1.55 2.14
N LEU A 57 13.64 -0.36 1.58
CA LEU A 57 12.76 0.27 0.60
C LEU A 57 13.52 0.52 -0.71
N GLU A 58 12.92 0.10 -1.83
CA GLU A 58 13.56 0.21 -3.14
C GLU A 58 13.25 1.56 -3.79
N LEU A 59 14.22 2.47 -3.75
CA LEU A 59 14.13 3.78 -4.39
C LEU A 59 14.59 3.73 -5.85
N ARG A 60 13.71 4.12 -6.77
CA ARG A 60 13.98 4.28 -8.20
C ARG A 60 13.89 5.74 -8.61
N LYS A 61 14.91 6.21 -9.32
CA LYS A 61 14.91 7.54 -9.92
C LYS A 61 14.28 7.48 -11.31
N VAL A 62 13.15 8.15 -11.49
CA VAL A 62 12.45 8.26 -12.77
C VAL A 62 12.42 9.72 -13.19
N GLY A 63 13.32 10.08 -14.10
CA GLY A 63 13.57 11.46 -14.49
C GLY A 63 13.99 12.33 -13.30
N ARG A 64 13.17 13.33 -12.97
CA ARG A 64 13.40 14.26 -11.84
C ARG A 64 12.81 13.78 -10.52
N ARG A 65 12.00 12.71 -10.52
CA ARG A 65 11.30 12.22 -9.32
C ARG A 65 11.99 10.97 -8.78
N SER A 66 12.00 10.86 -7.45
CA SER A 66 12.35 9.62 -6.76
C SER A 66 11.06 8.93 -6.33
N LEU A 67 10.90 7.67 -6.73
CA LEU A 67 9.75 6.85 -6.47
C LEU A 67 10.19 5.58 -5.74
N ILE A 68 9.36 5.08 -4.84
CA ILE A 68 9.56 3.85 -4.09
C ILE A 68 8.61 2.81 -4.67
N THR A 69 9.09 1.62 -4.97
CA THR A 69 8.25 0.56 -5.56
C THR A 69 7.21 0.10 -4.54
N THR A 70 5.96 -0.11 -4.97
CA THR A 70 4.92 -0.63 -4.08
C THR A 70 5.27 -2.02 -3.56
N ALA A 71 5.91 -2.86 -4.38
CA ALA A 71 6.39 -4.17 -3.98
C ALA A 71 7.34 -4.12 -2.77
N SER A 72 8.31 -3.20 -2.73
CA SER A 72 9.23 -3.10 -1.60
C SER A 72 8.53 -2.63 -0.31
N VAL A 73 7.53 -1.75 -0.43
CA VAL A 73 6.71 -1.30 0.71
C VAL A 73 5.88 -2.46 1.27
N GLU A 74 5.31 -3.29 0.41
CA GLU A 74 4.56 -4.48 0.82
C GLU A 74 5.47 -5.54 1.47
N SER A 75 6.65 -5.77 0.92
CA SER A 75 7.66 -6.67 1.51
C SER A 75 8.07 -6.21 2.91
N LEU A 76 8.33 -4.91 3.10
CA LEU A 76 8.68 -4.35 4.41
C LEU A 76 7.61 -4.66 5.47
N LEU A 77 6.33 -4.50 5.15
CA LEU A 77 5.23 -4.78 6.09
C LEU A 77 5.07 -6.28 6.37
N ARG A 78 5.37 -7.13 5.39
CA ARG A 78 5.33 -8.58 5.55
C ARG A 78 6.49 -9.08 6.42
N GLU A 79 7.68 -8.52 6.24
CA GLU A 79 8.88 -8.85 7.01
C GLU A 79 8.81 -8.35 8.46
N GLY A 80 8.18 -7.19 8.68
CA GLY A 80 7.89 -6.69 10.04
C GLY A 80 6.80 -7.49 10.78
N SER A 81 6.19 -8.48 10.14
CA SER A 81 5.12 -9.32 10.69
C SER A 81 5.59 -10.75 10.98
N ILE A 82 6.66 -10.93 11.73
CA ILE A 82 6.93 -12.19 12.44
C ILE A 82 7.56 -11.94 13.84
N ASP A 83 6.84 -12.42 14.85
CA ASP A 83 7.27 -12.86 16.18
C ASP A 83 7.61 -11.82 17.27
N GLY A 84 6.57 -11.54 18.08
CA GLY A 84 6.63 -11.01 19.44
C GLY A 84 5.33 -11.29 20.18
#